data_AF-A0A2N2W1E4-F1
#
_entry.id   AF-A0A2N2W1E4-F1
#
_cell.length_a   1.000
_cell.length_b   1.000
_cell.length_c   1.000
_cell.angle_alpha   90.00
_cell.angle_beta   90.00
_cell.angle_gamma   90.00
#
_symmetry.space_group_name_H-M   'P 1'
#
loop_
_entity.id
_entity.type
_entity.pdbx_description
1 polymer ?
#
loop_
_entity_poly.entity_id
_entity_poly.type
_entity_poly.pdbx_seq_one_letter_code
_entity_poly.pdbx_strand_id
1 'polypeptide(L)'
;MKINSILSILLCTLILVAGCKKDIDGDKKTGLLKFKMISPTSPENKGVGYTKSNTSNPPLVGDVTVTVLKNINACVGDIWVSEGKVTAGNADNLVWIRLTDVTNTKLLFFEDYSFAPKNVPVGTYRSIKISLRNIFYWVTELKSNPTIKYELLQTMGSSLAPCNVDDQSWVIDYFSEDGNHYLINGVFKLVAPDEKVGGFTVEAGKTATVSWRWLMRGCTFNLLDLNKNRVFDCGVDDIDMACPGYMSDFVVGYE
;
A
#
# COMPACT_ATOMS: atom_id res chain seq x y z
N MET A 1 -19.26 -8.87 -80.60
CA MET A 1 -19.19 -7.66 -79.76
C MET A 1 -18.54 -8.06 -78.45
N LYS A 2 -17.33 -7.52 -78.18
CA LYS A 2 -16.65 -7.21 -76.89
C LYS A 2 -16.76 -8.22 -75.72
N ILE A 3 -15.75 -8.56 -74.90
CA ILE A 3 -14.30 -8.35 -74.74
C ILE A 3 -14.01 -8.97 -73.34
N ASN A 4 -12.88 -9.67 -73.19
CA ASN A 4 -12.07 -9.93 -71.96
C ASN A 4 -12.69 -10.69 -70.77
N SER A 5 -12.14 -11.83 -70.34
CA SER A 5 -10.87 -12.02 -69.60
C SER A 5 -10.80 -11.22 -68.31
N ILE A 6 -10.80 -11.91 -67.15
CA ILE A 6 -10.15 -11.62 -65.85
C ILE A 6 -10.50 -12.84 -64.95
N LEU A 7 -9.75 -13.94 -65.02
CA LEU A 7 -8.68 -14.30 -64.10
C LEU A 7 -8.44 -13.28 -62.96
N SER A 8 -8.95 -13.57 -61.77
CA SER A 8 -8.48 -12.93 -60.54
C SER A 8 -8.25 -13.99 -59.48
N ILE A 9 -6.96 -14.26 -59.32
CA ILE A 9 -6.27 -14.93 -58.23
C ILE A 9 -6.81 -14.38 -56.91
N LEU A 10 -7.65 -15.15 -56.18
CA LEU A 10 -7.89 -14.85 -54.77
C LEU A 10 -6.81 -15.55 -53.96
N LEU A 11 -5.78 -14.74 -53.75
CA LEU A 11 -4.58 -14.93 -52.99
C LEU A 11 -4.84 -15.60 -51.64
N CYS A 12 -4.12 -16.69 -51.38
CA CYS A 12 -3.82 -17.21 -50.06
C CYS A 12 -3.52 -16.06 -49.09
N THR A 13 -4.45 -15.78 -48.19
CA THR A 13 -4.15 -15.16 -46.90
C THR A 13 -4.80 -16.03 -45.83
N LEU A 14 -4.23 -17.23 -45.67
CA LEU A 14 -4.03 -17.81 -44.36
C LEU A 14 -3.27 -16.76 -43.53
N ILE A 15 -4.01 -15.83 -42.92
CA ILE A 15 -3.52 -15.14 -41.75
C ILE A 15 -3.56 -16.21 -40.66
N LEU A 16 -2.51 -17.03 -40.65
CA LEU A 16 -1.98 -17.59 -39.42
C LEU A 16 -1.78 -16.40 -38.51
N VAL A 17 -2.78 -16.14 -37.68
CA VAL A 17 -2.58 -15.41 -36.43
C VAL A 17 -1.68 -16.34 -35.63
N ALA A 18 -0.40 -16.30 -35.94
CA ALA A 18 0.67 -16.62 -35.03
C ALA A 18 0.51 -15.61 -33.90
N GLY A 19 -0.43 -15.91 -33.00
CA GLY A 19 -0.36 -15.40 -31.65
C GLY A 19 1.02 -15.81 -31.19
N CYS A 20 1.93 -14.84 -31.14
CA CYS A 20 3.09 -14.91 -30.27
C CYS A 20 2.55 -15.06 -28.84
N LYS A 21 2.08 -16.26 -28.49
CA LYS A 21 2.44 -16.82 -27.21
C LYS A 21 3.95 -16.80 -27.25
N LYS A 22 4.52 -15.77 -26.64
CA LYS A 22 5.90 -15.79 -26.23
C LYS A 22 5.97 -17.02 -25.34
N ASP A 23 6.45 -18.13 -25.88
CA ASP A 23 6.79 -19.30 -25.09
C ASP A 23 7.68 -18.77 -23.97
N ILE A 24 7.16 -18.78 -22.75
CA ILE A 24 7.95 -18.52 -21.55
C ILE A 24 8.66 -19.84 -21.26
N ASP A 25 9.50 -20.27 -22.20
CA ASP A 25 10.30 -21.49 -22.09
C ASP A 25 11.71 -21.16 -22.58
N GLY A 26 12.33 -20.27 -21.81
CA GLY A 26 13.77 -20.21 -21.66
C GLY A 26 13.97 -19.93 -20.18
N ASP A 27 14.67 -20.82 -19.47
CA ASP A 27 14.91 -20.80 -18.03
C ASP A 27 15.26 -19.38 -17.54
N LYS A 28 14.23 -18.58 -17.25
CA LYS A 28 14.41 -17.26 -16.67
C LYS A 28 14.82 -17.54 -15.26
N LYS A 29 16.13 -17.38 -15.00
CA LYS A 29 16.69 -17.47 -13.66
C LYS A 29 15.80 -16.66 -12.73
N THR A 30 15.39 -17.30 -11.64
CA THR A 30 14.58 -16.67 -10.61
C THR A 30 15.40 -16.48 -9.34
N GLY A 31 15.02 -15.47 -8.58
CA GLY A 31 15.37 -15.37 -7.17
C GLY A 31 14.11 -15.34 -6.31
N LEU A 32 14.30 -15.42 -5.01
CA LEU A 32 13.21 -15.38 -4.05
C LEU A 32 13.03 -13.95 -3.52
N LEU A 33 11.81 -13.44 -3.56
CA LEU A 33 11.47 -12.13 -3.01
C LEU A 33 10.56 -12.30 -1.80
N LYS A 34 11.02 -11.80 -0.65
CA LYS A 34 10.26 -11.70 0.60
C LYS A 34 9.81 -10.25 0.77
N PHE A 35 8.53 -10.04 1.08
CA PHE A 35 8.00 -8.73 1.44
C PHE A 35 7.42 -8.78 2.85
N LYS A 36 7.78 -7.80 3.68
CA LYS A 36 7.26 -7.66 5.03
C LYS A 36 7.14 -6.19 5.41
N MET A 37 6.41 -5.93 6.48
CA MET A 37 6.31 -4.62 7.08
C MET A 37 7.10 -4.63 8.37
N ILE A 38 7.76 -3.52 8.70
CA ILE A 38 8.46 -3.38 9.97
C ILE A 38 8.17 -2.02 10.60
N SER A 39 7.91 -2.04 11.91
CA SER A 39 7.91 -0.83 12.72
C SER A 39 9.18 -0.83 13.58
N PRO A 40 10.15 0.09 13.34
CA PRO A 40 11.44 0.12 14.04
C PRO A 40 11.33 0.27 15.56
N THR A 41 10.13 0.54 16.09
CA THR A 41 9.86 0.76 17.51
C THR A 41 8.97 -0.29 18.15
N SER A 42 8.64 -1.35 17.41
CA SER A 42 7.75 -2.43 17.86
C SER A 42 8.30 -3.39 18.95
N PRO A 43 9.59 -3.39 19.42
CA PRO A 43 9.95 -4.29 20.53
C PRO A 43 9.09 -4.12 21.79
N GLU A 44 8.54 -2.93 22.02
CA GLU A 44 7.70 -2.61 23.19
C GLU A 44 6.21 -2.98 23.03
N ASN A 45 5.74 -3.29 21.80
CA ASN A 45 4.30 -3.50 21.51
C ASN A 45 3.93 -4.93 21.08
N LYS A 46 4.92 -5.83 20.91
CA LYS A 46 4.66 -7.24 20.58
C LYS A 46 3.94 -7.94 21.74
N GLY A 47 2.64 -8.18 21.58
CA GLY A 47 1.85 -8.99 22.52
C GLY A 47 0.62 -8.31 23.12
N VAL A 48 0.38 -7.03 22.84
CA VAL A 48 -0.93 -6.43 23.14
C VAL A 48 -1.86 -6.78 21.99
N GLY A 49 -2.59 -7.89 22.13
CA GLY A 49 -3.68 -8.20 21.23
C GLY A 49 -4.75 -7.12 21.36
N TYR A 50 -4.71 -6.09 20.52
CA TYR A 50 -5.84 -5.20 20.34
C TYR A 50 -6.84 -5.96 19.50
N THR A 51 -7.67 -6.74 20.19
CA THR A 51 -8.90 -7.23 19.59
C THR A 51 -9.73 -5.99 19.30
N LYS A 52 -10.11 -5.77 18.02
CA LYS A 52 -11.04 -4.70 17.61
C LYS A 52 -12.10 -4.57 18.69
N SER A 53 -12.10 -3.47 19.42
CA SER A 53 -13.07 -3.33 20.49
C SER A 53 -14.43 -3.16 19.83
N ASN A 54 -15.36 -4.08 20.04
CA ASN A 54 -16.77 -3.86 19.66
C ASN A 54 -17.41 -2.72 20.46
N THR A 55 -16.67 -2.06 21.35
CA THR A 55 -17.12 -0.88 22.09
C THR A 55 -16.79 0.38 21.30
N SER A 56 -17.74 1.31 21.25
CA SER A 56 -17.45 2.71 20.90
C SER A 56 -16.25 3.22 21.68
N ASN A 57 -15.48 4.12 21.06
CA ASN A 57 -14.42 4.86 21.75
C ASN A 57 -14.96 5.51 23.04
N PRO A 58 -14.14 5.61 24.10
CA PRO A 58 -14.48 6.43 25.27
C PRO A 58 -14.78 7.88 24.85
N PRO A 59 -15.54 8.65 25.64
CA PRO A 59 -15.76 10.06 25.36
C PRO A 59 -14.45 10.86 25.35
N LEU A 60 -14.37 11.84 24.45
CA LEU A 60 -13.29 12.82 24.39
C LEU A 60 -13.25 13.70 25.65
N VAL A 61 -12.05 14.09 26.05
CA VAL A 61 -11.80 14.88 27.27
C VAL A 61 -11.66 16.36 26.90
N GLY A 62 -12.78 17.00 26.58
CA GLY A 62 -12.81 18.41 26.18
C GLY A 62 -12.69 18.61 24.67
N ASP A 63 -12.61 19.88 24.26
CA ASP A 63 -12.60 20.28 22.84
C ASP A 63 -11.33 19.82 22.11
N VAL A 64 -10.27 19.56 22.88
CA VAL A 64 -9.02 18.97 22.39
C VAL A 64 -8.64 17.82 23.32
N THR A 65 -8.63 16.59 22.78
CA THR A 65 -8.14 15.41 23.49
C THR A 65 -6.75 15.05 23.01
N VAL A 66 -5.79 15.02 23.91
CA VAL A 66 -4.40 14.73 23.56
C VAL A 66 -4.10 13.25 23.76
N THR A 67 -3.74 12.53 22.71
CA THR A 67 -3.39 11.11 22.74
C THR A 67 -1.97 10.86 22.22
N VAL A 68 -1.42 9.69 22.53
CA VAL A 68 -0.13 9.22 22.05
C VAL A 68 -0.36 8.03 21.15
N LEU A 69 0.16 8.09 19.92
CA LEU A 69 0.04 6.99 18.96
C LEU A 69 0.81 5.77 19.44
N LYS A 70 0.16 4.60 19.36
CA LYS A 70 0.76 3.30 19.69
C LYS A 70 0.93 2.44 18.48
N ASN A 71 -0.09 2.35 17.64
CA ASN A 71 -0.07 1.52 16.45
C ASN A 71 -1.10 1.99 15.42
N ILE A 72 -1.06 1.38 14.24
CA ILE A 72 -2.07 1.47 13.20
C ILE A 72 -2.58 0.09 12.84
N ASN A 73 -3.90 -0.05 12.84
CA ASN A 73 -4.56 -1.22 12.31
C ASN A 73 -5.09 -0.91 10.90
N ALA A 74 -4.46 -1.49 9.89
CA ALA A 74 -4.78 -1.25 8.49
C ALA A 74 -4.88 -2.58 7.74
N CYS A 75 -5.60 -2.59 6.61
CA CYS A 75 -5.72 -3.77 5.77
C CYS A 75 -4.85 -3.58 4.52
N VAL A 76 -3.68 -4.23 4.52
CA VAL A 76 -2.83 -4.29 3.33
C VAL A 76 -3.25 -5.50 2.51
N GLY A 77 -3.69 -5.27 1.28
CA GLY A 77 -4.19 -6.31 0.39
C GLY A 77 -3.07 -6.97 -0.39
N ASP A 78 -3.00 -6.61 -1.65
CA ASP A 78 -2.04 -7.09 -2.61
C ASP A 78 -0.84 -6.16 -2.76
N ILE A 79 0.30 -6.77 -3.07
CA ILE A 79 1.57 -6.11 -3.34
C ILE A 79 2.05 -6.55 -4.72
N TRP A 80 2.55 -5.60 -5.50
CA TRP A 80 3.21 -5.86 -6.77
C TRP A 80 4.54 -5.13 -6.86
N VAL A 81 5.41 -5.66 -7.71
CA VAL A 81 6.70 -5.05 -8.03
C VAL A 81 6.88 -4.95 -9.53
N SER A 82 7.66 -3.98 -9.98
CA SER A 82 7.95 -3.73 -11.40
C SER A 82 9.42 -3.34 -11.59
N GLU A 83 10.03 -3.82 -12.67
CA GLU A 83 11.33 -3.35 -13.16
C GLU A 83 11.24 -1.94 -13.76
N GLY A 84 10.09 -1.60 -14.32
CA GLY A 84 9.78 -0.25 -14.78
C GLY A 84 9.53 0.70 -13.61
N LYS A 85 9.79 1.98 -13.85
CA LYS A 85 9.67 3.07 -12.87
C LYS A 85 8.35 3.81 -13.06
N VAL A 86 7.58 3.97 -11.98
CA VAL A 86 6.46 4.93 -11.91
C VAL A 86 7.02 6.35 -12.07
N THR A 87 6.40 7.16 -12.92
CA THR A 87 6.84 8.53 -13.20
C THR A 87 5.64 9.45 -13.30
N ALA A 88 5.66 10.55 -12.56
CA ALA A 88 4.59 11.53 -12.57
C ALA A 88 4.28 12.04 -13.99
N GLY A 89 2.99 12.15 -14.32
CA GLY A 89 2.49 12.55 -15.64
C GLY A 89 2.30 11.40 -16.64
N ASN A 90 2.91 10.23 -16.41
CA ASN A 90 2.73 9.07 -17.27
C ASN A 90 1.54 8.21 -16.82
N ALA A 91 0.98 7.42 -17.74
CA ALA A 91 -0.01 6.39 -17.42
C ALA A 91 0.63 5.12 -16.83
N ASP A 92 -0.18 4.27 -16.19
CA ASP A 92 0.27 2.94 -15.74
C ASP A 92 0.36 1.97 -16.93
N ASN A 93 1.54 1.92 -17.55
CA ASN A 93 1.89 0.98 -18.62
C ASN A 93 2.97 -0.04 -18.19
N LEU A 94 3.17 -0.19 -16.88
CA LEU A 94 4.22 -1.03 -16.31
C LEU A 94 3.80 -2.50 -16.27
N VAL A 95 4.79 -3.39 -16.28
CA VAL A 95 4.57 -4.84 -16.09
C VAL A 95 4.69 -5.16 -14.60
N TRP A 96 3.56 -5.42 -13.97
CA TRP A 96 3.47 -5.71 -12.54
C TRP A 96 3.53 -7.20 -12.23
N ILE A 97 4.39 -7.58 -11.30
CA ILE A 97 4.47 -8.94 -10.74
C ILE A 97 3.81 -8.93 -9.37
N ARG A 98 2.67 -9.62 -9.24
CA ARG A 98 1.96 -9.75 -7.97
C ARG A 98 2.69 -10.69 -7.02
N LEU A 99 3.01 -10.23 -5.82
CA LEU A 99 3.69 -11.01 -4.78
C LEU A 99 2.73 -11.84 -3.92
N THR A 100 1.48 -11.41 -3.83
CA THR A 100 0.43 -12.12 -3.10
C THR A 100 -0.27 -13.14 -4.01
N ASP A 101 -0.57 -14.33 -3.47
CA ASP A 101 -1.36 -15.33 -4.20
C ASP A 101 -2.86 -15.15 -3.94
N VAL A 102 -3.21 -14.69 -2.73
CA VAL A 102 -4.57 -14.35 -2.31
C VAL A 102 -4.54 -12.94 -1.73
N THR A 103 -5.53 -12.12 -2.08
CA THR A 103 -5.68 -10.78 -1.52
C THR A 103 -5.95 -10.88 -0.03
N ASN A 104 -5.09 -10.31 0.80
CA ASN A 104 -5.39 -10.22 2.22
C ASN A 104 -6.55 -9.24 2.44
N THR A 105 -7.53 -9.64 3.24
CA THR A 105 -8.69 -8.80 3.57
C THR A 105 -8.81 -8.53 5.06
N LYS A 106 -7.80 -8.93 5.85
CA LYS A 106 -7.80 -8.79 7.30
C LYS A 106 -7.16 -7.46 7.69
N LEU A 107 -7.77 -6.79 8.65
CA LEU A 107 -7.16 -5.70 9.41
C LEU A 107 -6.15 -6.30 10.39
N LEU A 108 -4.89 -5.90 10.28
CA LEU A 108 -3.80 -6.29 11.17
C LEU A 108 -2.98 -5.06 11.53
N PHE A 109 -2.16 -5.20 12.57
CA PHE A 109 -1.12 -4.22 12.83
C PHE A 109 -0.10 -4.18 11.72
N PHE A 110 0.47 -3.01 11.48
CA PHE A 110 1.44 -2.83 10.40
C PHE A 110 2.58 -3.83 10.50
N GLU A 111 3.17 -4.03 11.68
CA GLU A 111 4.27 -4.97 11.88
C GLU A 111 3.90 -6.46 11.78
N ASP A 112 2.61 -6.81 11.82
CA ASP A 112 2.14 -8.20 11.75
C ASP A 112 2.06 -8.71 10.30
N TYR A 113 2.25 -7.82 9.32
CA TYR A 113 2.28 -8.20 7.91
C TYR A 113 3.61 -8.83 7.50
N SER A 114 3.52 -10.10 7.15
CA SER A 114 4.55 -10.83 6.43
C SER A 114 3.89 -11.66 5.33
N PHE A 115 4.39 -11.54 4.11
CA PHE A 115 3.84 -12.27 2.96
C PHE A 115 4.72 -13.48 2.64
N ALA A 116 4.10 -14.52 2.08
CA ALA A 116 4.83 -15.70 1.65
C ALA A 116 5.91 -15.30 0.61
N PRO A 117 7.13 -15.84 0.70
CA PRO A 117 8.17 -15.58 -0.29
C PRO A 117 7.72 -16.04 -1.69
N LYS A 118 8.04 -15.26 -2.73
CA LYS A 118 7.66 -15.58 -4.11
C LYS A 118 8.86 -15.61 -5.04
N ASN A 119 8.89 -16.60 -5.95
CA ASN A 119 9.87 -16.63 -7.03
C ASN A 119 9.52 -15.55 -8.06
N VAL A 120 10.49 -14.69 -8.35
CA VAL A 120 10.38 -13.65 -9.39
C VAL A 120 11.58 -13.71 -10.32
N PRO A 121 11.46 -13.24 -11.57
CA PRO A 121 12.59 -13.14 -12.48
C PRO A 121 13.75 -12.34 -11.88
N VAL A 122 14.98 -12.74 -12.18
CA VAL A 122 16.17 -11.94 -11.87
C VAL A 122 16.09 -10.61 -12.59
N GLY A 123 16.35 -9.52 -11.87
CA GLY A 123 16.23 -8.17 -12.40
C GLY A 123 16.34 -7.08 -11.32
N THR A 124 16.35 -5.83 -11.77
CA THR A 124 16.32 -4.65 -10.89
C THR A 124 14.94 -4.04 -10.93
N TYR A 125 14.28 -4.08 -9.77
CA TYR A 125 12.93 -3.59 -9.53
C TYR A 125 12.99 -2.15 -9.02
N ARG A 126 12.18 -1.28 -9.61
CA ARG A 126 12.21 0.17 -9.38
C ARG A 126 10.90 0.74 -8.84
N SER A 127 9.86 -0.08 -8.77
CA SER A 127 8.58 0.35 -8.26
C SER A 127 7.85 -0.74 -7.51
N ILE A 128 7.09 -0.31 -6.52
CA ILE A 128 6.21 -1.15 -5.70
C ILE A 128 4.82 -0.55 -5.80
N LYS A 129 3.82 -1.40 -5.98
CA LYS A 129 2.40 -1.03 -5.94
C LYS A 129 1.78 -1.76 -4.76
N ILE A 130 1.02 -1.07 -3.92
CA ILE A 130 0.38 -1.64 -2.74
C ILE A 130 -1.09 -1.25 -2.76
N SER A 131 -1.97 -2.23 -2.53
CA SER A 131 -3.38 -1.95 -2.29
C SER A 131 -3.67 -1.94 -0.79
N LEU A 132 -4.40 -0.92 -0.37
CA LEU A 132 -4.81 -0.70 1.02
C LEU A 132 -6.33 -0.60 1.03
N ARG A 133 -7.01 -1.18 2.02
CA ARG A 133 -8.42 -0.82 2.22
C ARG A 133 -8.49 0.67 2.52
N ASN A 134 -9.55 1.31 2.03
CA ASN A 134 -9.74 2.72 2.27
C ASN A 134 -9.94 3.05 3.75
N ILE A 135 -10.24 2.07 4.61
CA ILE A 135 -10.37 2.27 6.06
C ILE A 135 -9.15 1.76 6.84
N PHE A 136 -8.81 2.50 7.89
CA PHE A 136 -7.83 2.10 8.88
C PHE A 136 -8.14 2.72 10.24
N TYR A 137 -7.42 2.29 11.28
CA TYR A 137 -7.61 2.78 12.64
C TYR A 137 -6.28 3.21 13.24
N TRP A 138 -6.23 4.44 13.75
CA TRP A 138 -5.17 4.84 14.67
C TRP A 138 -5.46 4.28 16.05
N VAL A 139 -4.52 3.52 16.60
CA VAL A 139 -4.59 3.01 17.96
C VAL A 139 -3.77 3.92 18.85
N THR A 140 -4.46 4.65 19.73
CA THR A 140 -3.85 5.70 20.56
C THR A 140 -4.24 5.53 22.03
N GLU A 141 -3.43 6.09 22.92
CA GLU A 141 -3.70 6.14 24.36
C GLU A 141 -3.84 7.59 24.83
N LEU A 142 -4.76 7.87 25.74
CA LEU A 142 -4.90 9.22 26.31
C LEU A 142 -3.61 9.62 27.03
N LYS A 143 -3.06 10.79 26.70
CA LYS A 143 -1.79 11.25 27.26
C LYS A 143 -1.84 11.44 28.78
N SER A 144 -2.98 11.92 29.31
CA SER A 144 -3.18 12.12 30.75
C SER A 144 -3.52 10.84 31.51
N ASN A 145 -3.99 9.79 30.83
CA ASN A 145 -4.29 8.50 31.43
C ASN A 145 -4.14 7.36 30.40
N PRO A 146 -2.96 6.71 30.32
CA PRO A 146 -2.67 5.68 29.32
C PRO A 146 -3.55 4.42 29.38
N THR A 147 -4.36 4.26 30.44
CA THR A 147 -5.35 3.16 30.52
C THR A 147 -6.54 3.37 29.58
N ILE A 148 -6.80 4.62 29.17
CA ILE A 148 -7.85 4.98 28.22
C ILE A 148 -7.28 4.86 26.81
N LYS A 149 -7.90 4.01 26.00
CA LYS A 149 -7.49 3.68 24.63
C LYS A 149 -8.54 4.13 23.64
N TYR A 150 -8.09 4.56 22.47
CA TYR A 150 -8.94 4.91 21.34
C TYR A 150 -8.51 4.14 20.09
N GLU A 151 -9.50 3.67 19.34
CA GLU A 151 -9.38 3.13 17.97
C GLU A 151 -10.07 4.13 17.02
N LEU A 152 -9.29 5.07 16.49
CA LEU A 152 -9.81 6.19 15.71
C LEU A 152 -9.87 5.81 14.24
N LEU A 153 -11.09 5.59 13.73
CA LEU A 153 -11.34 5.29 12.33
C LEU A 153 -10.97 6.49 11.45
N GLN A 154 -10.26 6.24 10.34
CA GLN A 154 -10.00 7.22 9.28
C GLN A 154 -10.05 6.57 7.89
N THR A 155 -10.08 7.42 6.85
CA THR A 155 -9.97 6.97 5.46
C THR A 155 -8.60 7.32 4.85
N MET A 156 -8.10 6.45 3.98
CA MET A 156 -6.81 6.64 3.27
C MET A 156 -6.88 7.82 2.29
N GLY A 157 -8.05 8.14 1.76
CA GLY A 157 -8.23 9.21 0.77
C GLY A 157 -8.22 10.63 1.34
N SER A 158 -8.75 10.84 2.56
CA SER A 158 -8.76 12.13 3.25
C SER A 158 -9.21 11.99 4.70
N SER A 159 -8.62 12.79 5.61
CA SER A 159 -9.12 12.92 7.00
C SER A 159 -10.50 13.57 7.10
N LEU A 160 -10.88 14.38 6.09
CA LEU A 160 -12.17 15.08 6.03
C LEU A 160 -13.23 14.31 5.24
N ALA A 161 -12.88 13.17 4.62
CA ALA A 161 -13.88 12.35 3.96
C ALA A 161 -14.74 11.63 5.01
N PRO A 162 -16.07 11.53 4.79
CA PRO A 162 -16.93 10.78 5.68
C PRO A 162 -16.48 9.31 5.72
N CYS A 163 -16.31 8.76 6.91
CA CYS A 163 -15.99 7.36 7.06
C CYS A 163 -17.24 6.47 6.96
N ASN A 164 -17.06 5.30 6.37
CA ASN A 164 -17.99 4.19 6.48
C ASN A 164 -17.22 2.97 7.00
N VAL A 165 -17.61 2.47 8.19
CA VAL A 165 -16.97 1.29 8.83
C VAL A 165 -17.03 0.04 7.97
N ASP A 166 -18.01 -0.03 7.07
CA ASP A 166 -18.24 -1.14 6.16
C ASP A 166 -17.61 -0.91 4.78
N ASP A 167 -16.86 0.19 4.58
CA ASP A 167 -16.23 0.51 3.30
C ASP A 167 -15.26 -0.61 2.87
N GLN A 168 -15.60 -1.22 1.72
CA GLN A 168 -14.85 -2.28 1.07
C GLN A 168 -14.04 -1.77 -0.14
N SER A 169 -13.89 -0.47 -0.32
CA SER A 169 -13.07 0.08 -1.39
C SER A 169 -11.57 -0.08 -1.10
N TRP A 170 -10.79 0.00 -2.18
CA TRP A 170 -9.35 -0.11 -2.16
C TRP A 170 -8.73 1.17 -2.69
N VAL A 171 -7.70 1.65 -2.01
CA VAL A 171 -6.77 2.68 -2.47
C VAL A 171 -5.48 2.00 -2.91
N ILE A 172 -4.82 2.56 -3.92
CA ILE A 172 -3.59 2.01 -4.46
C ILE A 172 -2.50 3.06 -4.37
N ASP A 173 -1.46 2.76 -3.59
CA ASP A 173 -0.22 3.53 -3.55
C ASP A 173 0.79 2.97 -4.56
N TYR A 174 1.50 3.88 -5.21
CA TYR A 174 2.54 3.57 -6.18
C TYR A 174 3.85 4.22 -5.78
N PHE A 175 4.79 3.41 -5.29
CA PHE A 175 6.10 3.86 -4.83
C PHE A 175 7.15 3.71 -5.91
N SER A 176 8.02 4.71 -6.05
CA SER A 176 9.23 4.67 -6.87
C SER A 176 10.36 5.43 -6.19
N GLU A 177 11.48 5.58 -6.89
CA GLU A 177 12.60 6.41 -6.46
C GLU A 177 12.23 7.90 -6.26
N ASP A 178 11.16 8.36 -6.93
CA ASP A 178 10.71 9.76 -6.88
C ASP A 178 9.70 10.01 -5.75
N GLY A 179 9.20 8.95 -5.10
CA GLY A 179 8.21 9.03 -4.02
C GLY A 179 6.96 8.18 -4.25
N ASN A 180 5.94 8.43 -3.44
CA ASN A 180 4.61 7.83 -3.50
C ASN A 180 3.70 8.60 -4.46
N HIS A 181 2.89 7.88 -5.23
CA HIS A 181 2.01 8.41 -6.27
C HIS A 181 0.60 7.80 -6.19
N TYR A 182 -0.39 8.58 -6.63
CA TYR A 182 -1.72 8.09 -7.00
C TYR A 182 -1.94 8.11 -8.51
N LEU A 183 -2.84 7.25 -8.98
CA LEU A 183 -3.35 7.32 -10.34
C LEU A 183 -4.60 8.21 -10.35
N ILE A 184 -4.47 9.42 -10.92
CA ILE A 184 -5.56 10.40 -11.02
C ILE A 184 -5.81 10.66 -12.50
N ASN A 185 -7.04 10.43 -12.96
CA ASN A 185 -7.42 10.55 -14.38
C ASN A 185 -6.50 9.75 -15.31
N GLY A 186 -6.10 8.55 -14.88
CA GLY A 186 -5.27 7.64 -15.66
C GLY A 186 -3.77 7.97 -15.72
N VAL A 187 -3.31 8.99 -14.99
CA VAL A 187 -1.88 9.36 -14.92
C VAL A 187 -1.38 9.41 -13.48
N PHE A 188 -0.11 9.07 -13.29
CA PHE A 188 0.54 9.14 -11.99
C PHE A 188 0.69 10.60 -11.54
N LYS A 189 0.34 10.86 -10.28
CA LYS A 189 0.52 12.13 -9.58
C LYS A 189 1.32 11.85 -8.31
N LEU A 190 2.45 12.54 -8.18
CA LEU A 190 3.27 12.47 -6.98
C LEU A 190 2.51 13.10 -5.80
N VAL A 191 2.45 12.39 -4.68
CA VAL A 191 1.73 12.81 -3.47
C VAL A 191 2.65 12.99 -2.27
N ALA A 192 3.69 12.15 -2.17
CA ALA A 192 4.68 12.26 -1.10
C ALA A 192 6.10 11.95 -1.66
N PRO A 193 6.93 12.98 -1.94
CA PRO A 193 8.28 12.79 -2.50
C PRO A 193 9.23 12.03 -1.58
N ASP A 194 9.00 12.10 -0.26
CA ASP A 194 9.87 11.47 0.73
C ASP A 194 9.55 10.00 0.99
N GLU A 195 8.40 9.51 0.52
CA GLU A 195 7.98 8.11 0.63
C GLU A 195 8.45 7.30 -0.58
N LYS A 196 9.75 7.02 -0.64
CA LYS A 196 10.39 6.44 -1.83
C LYS A 196 10.94 5.03 -1.61
N VAL A 197 10.99 4.28 -2.70
CA VAL A 197 11.75 3.02 -2.81
C VAL A 197 13.01 3.29 -3.63
N GLY A 198 14.19 3.02 -3.09
CA GLY A 198 15.47 3.24 -3.77
C GLY A 198 15.78 2.26 -4.91
N GLY A 199 14.85 1.38 -5.25
CA GLY A 199 15.06 0.21 -6.11
C GLY A 199 15.74 -0.95 -5.38
N PHE A 200 15.62 -2.16 -5.94
CA PHE A 200 16.24 -3.37 -5.41
C PHE A 200 16.51 -4.40 -6.50
N THR A 201 17.51 -5.26 -6.30
CA THR A 201 17.89 -6.28 -7.28
C THR A 201 17.57 -7.67 -6.75
N VAL A 202 16.95 -8.52 -7.55
CA VAL A 202 16.77 -9.94 -7.24
C VAL A 202 17.78 -10.74 -8.06
N GLU A 203 18.63 -11.51 -7.39
CA GLU A 203 19.67 -12.34 -8.03
C GLU A 203 19.28 -13.82 -8.06
N ALA A 204 19.89 -14.57 -8.99
CA ALA A 204 19.57 -15.97 -9.20
C ALA A 204 19.88 -16.81 -7.95
N GLY A 205 18.89 -17.56 -7.45
CA GLY A 205 19.05 -18.43 -6.29
C GLY A 205 19.28 -17.72 -4.96
N LYS A 206 19.22 -16.38 -4.92
CA LYS A 206 19.32 -15.59 -3.69
C LYS A 206 17.96 -15.11 -3.20
N THR A 207 17.91 -14.68 -1.94
CA THR A 207 16.72 -14.05 -1.39
C THR A 207 16.92 -12.55 -1.23
N ALA A 208 16.04 -11.76 -1.83
CA ALA A 208 15.89 -10.35 -1.50
C ALA A 208 14.72 -10.18 -0.52
N THR A 209 14.94 -9.45 0.57
CA THR A 209 13.89 -9.10 1.54
C THR A 209 13.64 -7.60 1.48
N VAL A 210 12.49 -7.20 0.94
CA VAL A 210 12.02 -5.81 0.95
C VAL A 210 11.15 -5.61 2.18
N SER A 211 11.51 -4.63 3.00
CA SER A 211 10.74 -4.27 4.20
C SER A 211 10.22 -2.84 4.05
N TRP A 212 8.89 -2.67 4.05
CA TRP A 212 8.28 -1.35 4.19
C TRP A 212 8.36 -0.96 5.66
N ARG A 213 9.12 0.09 5.95
CA ARG A 213 9.26 0.62 7.30
C ARG A 213 8.24 1.71 7.51
N TRP A 214 7.59 1.65 8.65
CA TRP A 214 6.81 2.77 9.12
C TRP A 214 7.12 3.08 10.57
N LEU A 215 7.50 4.33 10.83
CA LEU A 215 7.86 4.83 12.14
C LEU A 215 7.07 6.09 12.44
N MET A 216 6.32 6.02 13.53
CA MET A 216 5.58 7.14 14.09
C MET A 216 5.83 7.27 15.60
N ARG A 217 7.07 7.02 16.04
CA ARG A 217 7.42 6.99 17.46
C ARG A 217 7.24 8.35 18.10
N GLY A 218 6.56 8.37 19.24
CA GLY A 218 6.38 9.60 20.01
C GLY A 218 5.47 10.62 19.32
N CYS A 219 4.70 10.20 18.31
CA CYS A 219 3.65 11.04 17.75
C CYS A 219 2.57 11.29 18.80
N THR A 220 2.28 12.57 19.02
CA THR A 220 1.15 13.04 19.82
C THR A 220 0.06 13.50 18.86
N PHE A 221 -1.16 13.08 19.11
CA PHE A 221 -2.34 13.47 18.34
C PHE A 221 -3.20 14.40 19.19
N ASN A 222 -3.58 15.54 18.63
CA ASN A 222 -4.59 16.42 19.18
C ASN A 222 -5.90 16.13 18.45
N LEU A 223 -6.80 15.39 19.08
CA LEU A 223 -8.13 15.09 18.54
C LEU A 223 -9.02 16.31 18.75
N LEU A 224 -9.47 16.92 17.66
CA LEU A 224 -10.26 18.14 17.68
C LEU A 224 -11.75 17.78 17.56
N ASP A 225 -12.50 17.98 18.65
CA ASP A 225 -13.95 17.74 18.72
C ASP A 225 -14.69 18.95 18.12
N LEU A 226 -14.86 18.96 16.80
CA LEU A 226 -15.33 20.12 16.05
C LEU A 226 -16.83 20.32 16.16
N ASN A 227 -17.59 19.25 16.41
CA ASN A 227 -19.04 19.30 16.59
C ASN A 227 -19.48 19.35 18.08
N LYS A 228 -18.53 19.25 19.02
CA LYS A 228 -18.71 19.35 20.47
C LYS A 228 -19.57 18.25 21.07
N ASN A 229 -19.63 17.07 20.46
CA ASN A 229 -20.42 15.95 20.94
C ASN A 229 -19.63 14.98 21.84
N ARG A 230 -18.32 15.25 22.05
CA ARG A 230 -17.41 14.43 22.87
C ARG A 230 -17.20 13.02 22.34
N VAL A 231 -17.41 12.79 21.05
CA VAL A 231 -17.15 11.54 20.34
C VAL A 231 -16.22 11.86 19.19
N PHE A 232 -15.25 11.00 18.89
CA PHE A 232 -14.46 11.18 17.67
C PHE A 232 -15.25 10.71 16.46
N ASP A 233 -15.72 11.66 15.65
CA ASP A 233 -16.48 11.43 14.43
C ASP A 233 -15.60 11.62 13.19
N CYS A 234 -15.21 10.52 12.56
CA CYS A 234 -14.45 10.60 11.32
C CYS A 234 -15.18 11.38 10.22
N GLY A 235 -14.45 12.28 9.55
CA GLY A 235 -14.97 13.16 8.51
C GLY A 235 -15.69 14.40 9.06
N VAL A 236 -15.79 14.53 10.39
CA VAL A 236 -16.30 15.72 11.07
C VAL A 236 -15.21 16.31 11.97
N ASP A 237 -14.59 15.47 12.79
CA ASP A 237 -13.47 15.81 13.64
C ASP A 237 -12.13 15.68 12.90
N ASP A 238 -11.11 16.33 13.45
CA ASP A 238 -9.78 16.35 12.85
C ASP A 238 -8.71 15.85 13.84
N ILE A 239 -7.57 15.44 13.29
CA ILE A 239 -6.40 15.01 14.05
C ILE A 239 -5.23 15.90 13.66
N ASP A 240 -4.84 16.80 14.56
CA ASP A 240 -3.57 17.50 14.42
C ASP A 240 -2.43 16.65 14.98
N MET A 241 -1.46 16.33 14.13
CA MET A 241 -0.41 15.36 14.39
C MET A 241 0.94 16.01 14.61
N ALA A 242 1.52 15.83 15.79
CA ALA A 242 2.88 16.25 16.11
C ALA A 242 3.81 15.04 16.23
N CYS A 243 4.64 14.82 15.21
CA CYS A 243 5.57 13.69 15.13
C CYS A 243 7.03 14.16 15.14
N PRO A 244 7.82 13.85 16.19
CA PRO A 244 9.24 14.22 16.25
C PRO A 244 10.11 13.47 15.22
N GLY A 245 9.59 12.39 14.64
CA GLY A 245 10.20 11.69 13.50
C GLY A 245 9.14 10.85 12.78
N TYR A 246 8.90 11.16 11.52
CA TYR A 246 8.10 10.36 10.60
C TYR A 246 9.03 9.66 9.61
N MET A 247 8.83 8.36 9.40
CA MET A 247 9.54 7.63 8.36
C MET A 247 8.59 6.62 7.74
N SER A 248 8.36 6.75 6.44
CA SER A 248 7.70 5.74 5.59
C SER A 248 8.62 5.51 4.40
N ASP A 249 9.40 4.43 4.44
CA ASP A 249 10.40 4.13 3.42
C ASP A 249 10.64 2.62 3.27
N PHE A 250 11.43 2.23 2.27
CA PHE A 250 11.73 0.82 1.99
C PHE A 250 13.19 0.51 2.24
N VAL A 251 13.44 -0.58 2.97
CA VAL A 251 14.79 -1.14 3.15
C VAL A 251 14.88 -2.52 2.53
N VAL A 252 16.08 -2.87 2.08
CA VAL A 252 16.33 -4.11 1.35
C VAL A 252 17.47 -4.85 2.04
N GLY A 253 17.24 -6.13 2.36
CA GLY A 253 18.25 -7.07 2.82
C GLY A 253 18.46 -8.18 1.79
N TYR A 254 19.66 -8.76 1.76
CA TYR A 254 20.02 -9.87 0.87
C TYR A 254 20.56 -11.04 1.68
N GLU A 255 20.08 -12.24 1.37
CA GLU A 255 20.53 -13.53 1.92
C GLU A 255 21.01 -14.44 0.77
#